data_AF-A0A7J8D0N3-F1
#
_entry.id   AF-A0A7J8D0N3-F1
#
_cell.length_a   1.000
_cell.length_b   1.000
_cell.length_c   1.000
_cell.angle_alpha   90.00
_cell.angle_beta   90.00
_cell.angle_gamma   90.00
#
_symmetry.space_group_name_H-M   'P 1'
#
loop_
_entity.id
_entity.type
_entity.pdbx_description
1 polymer ?
#
loop_
_entity_poly.entity_id
_entity_poly.type
_entity_poly.pdbx_seq_one_letter_code
_entity_poly.pdbx_strand_id
1 'polypeptide(L)'
;MFQQHCVSWLRSIQQVLQSQDPPPTMDLAVAVLRDLLRYAAQLPTLFRDISMNHLPGLLTSLLGLRPECELSALEGMKACMTYFPRACGSLKSHKQTPVGLSPAFGARVSGKV
;
A
#
# COMPACT_ATOMS: atom_id res chain seq x y z
N MET A 1 -4.57 -18.31 -10.05
CA MET A 1 -5.04 -17.19 -10.90
C MET A 1 -4.47 -15.84 -10.47
N PHE A 2 -4.78 -15.33 -9.26
CA PHE A 2 -4.34 -13.98 -8.84
C PHE A 2 -2.83 -13.73 -9.01
N GLN A 3 -1.98 -14.61 -8.49
CA GLN A 3 -0.52 -14.46 -8.58
C GLN A 3 0.03 -14.40 -10.02
N GLN A 4 -0.66 -15.01 -10.98
CA GLN A 4 -0.23 -15.03 -12.38
C GLN A 4 -0.58 -13.73 -13.12
N HIS A 5 -1.64 -13.03 -12.70
CA HIS A 5 -2.17 -11.87 -13.43
C HIS A 5 -2.09 -10.55 -12.66
N CYS A 6 -1.76 -10.58 -11.36
CA CYS A 6 -1.69 -9.39 -10.52
C CYS A 6 -0.80 -8.30 -11.12
N VAL A 7 0.39 -8.65 -11.60
CA VAL A 7 1.31 -7.69 -12.23
C VAL A 7 0.71 -7.08 -13.49
N SER A 8 0.06 -7.89 -14.33
CA SER A 8 -0.61 -7.39 -15.54
C SER A 8 -1.73 -6.42 -15.19
N TRP A 9 -2.55 -6.75 -14.18
CA TRP A 9 -3.62 -5.87 -13.71
C TRP A 9 -3.09 -4.56 -13.12
N LEU A 10 -2.02 -4.60 -12.33
CA LEU A 10 -1.36 -3.39 -11.82
C LEU A 10 -0.86 -2.50 -12.96
N ARG A 11 -0.31 -3.10 -14.02
CA ARG A 11 0.15 -2.35 -15.20
C ARG A 11 -1.00 -1.70 -15.95
N SER A 12 -2.14 -2.40 -16.11
CA SER A 12 -3.35 -1.83 -16.69
C SER A 12 -3.89 -0.65 -15.87
N ILE A 13 -3.90 -0.77 -14.54
CA ILE A 13 -4.30 0.34 -13.66
C ILE A 13 -3.35 1.53 -13.80
N GLN A 14 -2.04 1.29 -13.86
CA GLN A 14 -1.07 2.35 -14.07
C GLN A 14 -1.30 3.09 -15.41
N GLN A 15 -1.67 2.39 -16.47
CA GLN A 15 -2.03 3.02 -17.75
C GLN A 15 -3.29 3.90 -17.63
N VAL A 16 -4.30 3.46 -16.89
CA VAL A 16 -5.50 4.28 -16.61
C VAL A 16 -5.10 5.55 -15.86
N LEU A 17 -4.27 5.45 -14.81
CA LEU A 17 -3.78 6.62 -14.08
C LEU A 17 -3.04 7.61 -14.99
N GLN A 18 -2.26 7.11 -15.95
CA GLN A 18 -1.50 7.92 -16.90
C GLN A 18 -2.38 8.55 -18.00
N SER A 19 -3.56 7.97 -18.29
CA SER A 19 -4.48 8.48 -19.31
C SER A 19 -5.19 9.78 -18.92
N GLN A 20 -5.19 10.12 -17.63
CA GLN A 20 -5.87 11.31 -17.08
C GLN A 20 -7.39 11.36 -17.33
N ASP A 21 -8.01 10.18 -17.38
CA ASP A 21 -9.46 9.96 -17.34
C ASP A 21 -10.22 10.82 -16.28
N PRO A 22 -11.54 11.01 -16.44
CA PRO A 22 -12.35 11.81 -15.53
C PRO A 22 -12.38 11.24 -14.09
N PRO A 23 -12.66 12.09 -13.07
CA PRO A 23 -12.63 11.71 -11.64
C PRO A 23 -13.32 10.39 -11.26
N PRO A 24 -14.55 10.06 -11.72
CA PRO A 24 -15.19 8.79 -11.35
C PRO A 24 -14.41 7.56 -11.81
N THR A 25 -13.70 7.66 -12.94
CA THR A 25 -12.85 6.57 -13.45
C THR A 25 -11.60 6.43 -12.58
N MET A 26 -11.01 7.55 -12.14
CA MET A 26 -9.85 7.56 -11.25
C MET A 26 -10.17 6.98 -9.87
N ASP A 27 -11.34 7.33 -9.31
CA ASP A 27 -11.81 6.77 -8.04
C ASP A 27 -11.94 5.24 -8.11
N LEU A 28 -12.52 4.73 -9.20
CA LEU A 28 -12.62 3.29 -9.42
C LEU A 28 -11.24 2.64 -9.60
N ALA A 29 -10.36 3.25 -10.40
CA ALA A 29 -9.00 2.75 -10.63
C ALA A 29 -8.20 2.65 -9.33
N VAL A 30 -8.29 3.67 -8.48
CA VAL A 30 -7.65 3.70 -7.15
C VAL A 30 -8.28 2.68 -6.20
N ALA A 31 -9.60 2.50 -6.23
CA ALA A 31 -10.27 1.49 -5.43
C ALA A 31 -9.79 0.07 -5.79
N VAL A 32 -9.70 -0.23 -7.09
CA VAL A 32 -9.17 -1.51 -7.59
C VAL A 32 -7.68 -1.65 -7.24
N LEU A 33 -6.88 -0.58 -7.40
CA LEU A 33 -5.47 -0.57 -7.01
C LEU A 33 -5.29 -0.98 -5.54
N ARG A 34 -6.04 -0.35 -4.65
CA ARG A 34 -5.99 -0.63 -3.21
C ARG A 34 -6.26 -2.10 -2.91
N ASP A 35 -7.28 -2.68 -3.56
CA ASP A 35 -7.63 -4.07 -3.33
C ASP A 35 -6.55 -5.01 -3.89
N LEU A 36 -6.02 -4.73 -5.09
CA LEU A 36 -4.88 -5.47 -5.64
C LEU A 36 -3.67 -5.44 -4.71
N LEU A 37 -3.31 -4.27 -4.18
CA LEU A 37 -2.21 -4.11 -3.24
C LEU A 37 -2.45 -4.87 -1.93
N ARG A 38 -3.68 -4.83 -1.40
CA ARG A 38 -4.07 -5.57 -0.19
C ARG A 38 -3.91 -7.08 -0.37
N TYR A 39 -4.35 -7.63 -1.50
CA TYR A 39 -4.21 -9.07 -1.78
C TYR A 39 -2.77 -9.45 -2.07
N ALA A 40 -2.05 -8.63 -2.84
CA ALA A 40 -0.66 -8.87 -3.17
C ALA A 40 0.26 -8.83 -1.94
N ALA A 41 -0.04 -7.99 -0.96
CA ALA A 41 0.74 -7.90 0.28
C ALA A 41 0.70 -9.16 1.15
N GLN A 42 -0.29 -10.03 0.93
CA GLN A 42 -0.40 -11.32 1.62
C GLN A 42 0.46 -12.42 0.97
N LEU A 43 1.03 -12.15 -0.22
CA LEU A 43 1.77 -13.12 -1.02
C LEU A 43 3.25 -12.70 -1.12
N PRO A 44 4.17 -13.35 -0.39
CA PRO A 44 5.57 -12.91 -0.30
C PRO A 44 6.31 -12.79 -1.65
N THR A 45 5.97 -13.66 -2.61
CA THR A 45 6.55 -13.66 -3.96
C THR A 45 6.19 -12.40 -4.73
N LEU A 46 4.91 -12.00 -4.69
CA LEU A 46 4.42 -10.77 -5.32
C LEU A 46 4.87 -9.53 -4.54
N PHE A 47 4.90 -9.61 -3.21
CA PHE A 47 5.24 -8.46 -2.38
C PHE A 47 6.59 -7.87 -2.77
N ARG A 48 7.62 -8.72 -2.89
CA ARG A 48 8.97 -8.28 -3.26
C ARG A 48 9.01 -7.70 -4.68
N ASP A 49 8.39 -8.38 -5.63
CA ASP A 49 8.37 -7.99 -7.04
C ASP A 49 7.67 -6.63 -7.23
N ILE A 50 6.46 -6.48 -6.67
CA ILE A 50 5.69 -5.24 -6.74
C ILE A 50 6.41 -4.10 -6.04
N SER A 51 6.97 -4.35 -4.84
CA SER A 51 7.73 -3.34 -4.08
C SER A 51 8.85 -2.71 -4.90
N MET A 52 9.62 -3.54 -5.63
CA MET A 52 10.83 -3.10 -6.31
C MET A 52 10.56 -2.61 -7.73
N ASN A 53 9.61 -3.25 -8.44
CA ASN A 53 9.47 -3.07 -9.89
C ASN A 53 8.23 -2.26 -10.31
N HIS A 54 7.19 -2.21 -9.47
CA HIS A 54 5.90 -1.62 -9.86
C HIS A 54 5.47 -0.45 -8.98
N LEU A 55 5.77 -0.52 -7.69
CA LEU A 55 5.36 0.52 -6.73
C LEU A 55 5.94 1.91 -7.07
N PRO A 56 7.22 2.07 -7.46
CA PRO A 56 7.74 3.39 -7.82
C PRO A 56 6.98 4.00 -9.01
N GLY A 57 6.70 3.21 -10.04
CA GLY A 57 5.94 3.67 -11.21
C GLY A 57 4.50 4.06 -10.87
N LEU A 58 3.84 3.30 -10.00
CA LEU A 58 2.50 3.62 -9.51
C LEU A 58 2.49 4.92 -8.70
N LEU A 59 3.44 5.11 -7.80
CA LEU A 59 3.57 6.33 -7.01
C LEU A 59 3.81 7.56 -7.89
N THR A 60 4.69 7.45 -8.90
CA THR A 60 4.91 8.53 -9.87
C THR A 60 3.63 8.86 -10.64
N SER A 61 2.87 7.86 -11.07
CA SER A 61 1.59 8.08 -11.76
C SER A 61 0.54 8.73 -10.86
N LEU A 62 0.45 8.35 -9.58
CA LEU A 62 -0.45 8.98 -8.61
C LEU A 62 -0.07 10.42 -8.32
N LEU A 63 1.23 10.71 -8.16
CA LEU A 63 1.75 12.07 -7.94
C LEU A 63 1.55 12.99 -9.16
N GLY A 64 1.43 12.41 -10.36
CA GLY A 64 1.19 13.13 -11.61
C GLY A 64 -0.29 13.34 -11.95
N LEU A 65 -1.22 12.94 -11.08
CA LEU A 65 -2.65 13.15 -11.31
C LEU A 65 -3.03 14.63 -11.25
N ARG A 66 -4.09 14.98 -11.99
CA ARG A 66 -4.62 16.35 -11.99
C ARG A 66 -5.24 16.70 -10.62
N PRO A 67 -5.28 17.99 -10.24
CA PRO A 67 -5.83 18.43 -8.95
C PRO A 67 -7.28 17.99 -8.73
N GLU A 68 -8.08 17.83 -9.79
CA GLU A 68 -9.47 17.37 -9.65
C GLU A 68 -9.58 15.92 -9.13
N CYS A 69 -8.50 15.15 -9.21
CA CYS A 69 -8.39 13.77 -8.74
C CYS A 69 -7.46 13.65 -7.50
N GLU A 70 -7.17 14.76 -6.81
CA GLU A 70 -6.23 14.78 -5.67
C GLU A 70 -6.65 13.81 -4.57
N LEU A 71 -7.95 13.75 -4.24
CA LEU A 71 -8.45 12.82 -3.23
C LEU A 71 -8.17 11.35 -3.60
N SER A 72 -8.40 10.99 -4.86
CA SER A 72 -8.13 9.66 -5.40
C SER A 72 -6.61 9.38 -5.37
N ALA A 73 -5.78 10.35 -5.74
CA ALA A 73 -4.33 10.25 -5.67
C ALA A 73 -3.85 9.94 -4.25
N LEU A 74 -4.34 10.70 -3.26
CA LEU A 74 -3.98 10.54 -1.85
C LEU A 74 -4.41 9.18 -1.30
N GLU A 75 -5.61 8.70 -1.60
CA GLU A 75 -6.05 7.37 -1.18
C GLU A 75 -5.22 6.25 -1.83
N GLY A 76 -4.82 6.41 -3.10
CA GLY A 76 -3.89 5.49 -3.77
C GLY A 76 -2.51 5.45 -3.10
N MET A 77 -1.93 6.62 -2.80
CA MET A 77 -0.64 6.73 -2.12
C MET A 77 -0.69 6.13 -0.71
N LYS A 78 -1.76 6.43 0.03
CA LYS A 78 -2.02 5.85 1.36
C LYS A 78 -2.11 4.33 1.30
N ALA A 79 -2.78 3.77 0.28
CA ALA A 79 -2.83 2.32 0.08
C ALA A 79 -1.44 1.73 -0.16
N CYS A 80 -0.63 2.35 -1.03
CA CYS A 80 0.77 1.96 -1.25
C CYS A 80 1.56 1.95 0.06
N MET A 81 1.49 3.02 0.86
CA MET A 81 2.24 3.11 2.12
C MET A 81 1.71 2.16 3.21
N THR A 82 0.42 1.86 3.20
CA THR A 82 -0.21 0.96 4.19
C THR A 82 0.17 -0.50 3.92
N TYR A 83 0.10 -0.93 2.66
CA TYR A 83 0.32 -2.34 2.30
C TYR A 83 1.78 -2.64 1.96
N PHE A 84 2.54 -1.64 1.48
CA PHE A 84 3.94 -1.77 1.07
C PHE A 84 4.86 -0.77 1.80
N PRO A 85 4.84 -0.70 3.16
CA PRO A 85 5.54 0.32 3.92
C PRO A 85 7.06 0.30 3.74
N ARG A 86 7.65 -0.86 3.45
CA ARG A 86 9.11 -1.02 3.29
C ARG A 86 9.63 -0.47 1.96
N ALA A 87 8.80 -0.44 0.94
CA ALA A 87 9.15 0.07 -0.38
C ALA A 87 9.12 1.60 -0.44
N CYS A 88 8.43 2.25 0.51
CA CYS A 88 8.34 3.70 0.63
C CYS A 88 9.49 4.34 1.44
N GLY A 89 10.56 3.60 1.75
CA GLY A 89 11.67 4.05 2.59
C GLY A 89 11.36 3.92 4.09
N SER A 90 12.42 3.86 4.90
CA SER A 90 12.39 3.57 6.35
C SER A 90 11.57 4.56 7.19
N LEU A 91 10.24 4.51 7.10
CA LEU A 91 9.35 5.00 8.12
C LEU A 91 8.97 3.79 8.96
N LYS A 92 9.67 3.62 10.08
CA LYS A 92 9.32 2.64 11.11
C LYS A 92 7.87 2.88 11.50
N SER A 93 6.97 2.09 10.92
CA SER A 93 5.57 2.08 11.28
C SER A 93 5.49 1.54 12.71
N HIS A 94 5.38 2.44 13.68
CA HIS A 94 4.72 2.11 14.93
C HIS A 94 3.33 1.65 14.53
N LYS A 95 3.10 0.34 14.60
CA LYS A 95 1.77 -0.23 14.44
C LYS A 95 0.84 0.54 15.38
N GLN A 96 -0.10 1.28 14.80
CA GLN A 96 -1.28 1.69 15.51
C GLN A 96 -2.09 0.42 15.77
N THR A 97 -1.78 -0.20 16.90
CA THR A 97 -2.60 -1.20 17.56
C THR A 97 -4.03 -0.65 17.69
N PRO A 98 -5.07 -1.41 17.34
CA PRO A 98 -6.41 -1.11 17.79
C PRO A 98 -6.40 -1.01 19.33
N VAL A 99 -6.99 0.07 19.82
CA VAL A 99 -7.15 0.38 21.24
C VAL A 99 -7.86 -0.79 21.93
N GLY A 100 -7.24 -1.41 22.94
CA GLY A 100 -7.90 -2.43 23.75
C GLY A 100 -6.95 -3.37 24.48
N LEU A 101 -6.73 -3.09 25.76
CA LEU A 101 -6.10 -3.91 26.81
C LEU A 101 -4.57 -4.03 26.79
N SER A 102 -3.94 -3.09 27.49
CA SER A 102 -2.75 -3.36 28.29
C SER A 102 -3.18 -3.97 29.64
N PRO A 103 -2.36 -4.81 30.27
CA PRO A 103 -1.91 -4.41 31.60
C PRO A 103 -0.38 -4.34 31.68
N ALA A 104 0.03 -3.43 32.57
CA ALA A 104 1.37 -2.96 32.78
C ALA A 104 2.34 -4.03 33.32
N PHE A 105 3.53 -4.01 32.73
CA PHE A 105 4.85 -3.88 33.37
C PHE A 105 5.02 -4.32 34.85
N GLY A 106 6.00 -5.21 35.08
CA GLY A 106 6.51 -5.47 36.42
C GLY A 106 7.61 -6.54 36.47
N ALA A 107 8.79 -6.24 35.95
CA ALA A 107 9.98 -7.06 36.16
C ALA A 107 10.48 -6.97 37.62
N ARG A 108 10.91 -8.09 38.21
CA ARG A 108 11.99 -8.10 39.22
C ARG A 108 12.70 -9.45 39.28
N VAL A 109 13.94 -9.45 38.81
CA VAL A 109 14.96 -10.47 39.12
C VAL A 109 15.49 -10.19 40.53
N SER A 110 15.53 -11.19 41.41
CA SER A 110 16.39 -11.21 42.61
C SER A 110 16.64 -12.66 43.03
N GLY A 111 17.90 -13.00 43.33
CA GLY A 111 18.37 -14.37 43.54
C GLY A 111 18.30 -14.91 44.98
N LYS A 112 19.06 -15.99 45.18
CA LYS A 112 19.30 -16.86 46.37
C LYS A 112 18.32 -18.02 46.59
N VAL A 113 18.83 -19.23 46.33
CA VAL A 113 18.93 -20.33 47.32
C VAL A 113 20.35 -20.87 47.25
#